data_AF-A0A329RJH6-F1
#
_entry.id   AF-A0A329RJH6-F1
#
_cell.length_a   1.000
_cell.length_b   1.000
_cell.length_c   1.000
_cell.angle_alpha   90.00
_cell.angle_beta   90.00
_cell.angle_gamma   90.00
#
_symmetry.space_group_name_H-M   'P 1'
#
loop_
_entity.id
_entity.type
_entity.pdbx_description
1 polymer ?
#
loop_
_entity_poly.entity_id
_entity_poly.type
_entity_poly.pdbx_seq_one_letter_code
_entity_poly.pdbx_strand_id
1 'polypeptide(L)'
;MATHNDKKCRRCSCRNKECQRRRVEQRRQGKSLVPHAQFLLIHCSRRRQNTILKVPSFEMDGGEELQPDEVAIDSEDLQVMRDSVNRMQQQISRGLRHIQEIRALVKQAAAQRDLQLREMTTQKVNTKSTRR
;
A
#
# COMPACT_ATOMS: atom_id res chain seq x y z
N MET A 1 -7.44 -20.62 31.03
CA MET A 1 -7.93 -19.72 29.97
C MET A 1 -6.77 -19.36 29.06
N ALA A 2 -6.79 -19.81 27.80
CA ALA A 2 -5.65 -19.66 26.89
C ALA A 2 -5.59 -18.25 26.29
N THR A 3 -4.55 -17.48 26.64
CA THR A 3 -4.28 -16.17 26.08
C THR A 3 -3.85 -16.31 24.62
N HIS A 4 -4.79 -16.05 23.71
CA HIS A 4 -4.57 -16.15 22.28
C HIS A 4 -3.65 -15.01 21.79
N ASN A 5 -2.49 -15.37 21.27
CA ASN A 5 -1.45 -14.43 20.88
C ASN A 5 -1.79 -13.81 19.50
N ASP A 6 -2.37 -12.61 19.53
CA ASP A 6 -2.96 -11.91 18.38
C ASP A 6 -2.02 -11.70 17.18
N LYS A 7 -0.71 -11.66 17.42
CA LYS A 7 0.29 -11.43 16.36
C LYS A 7 0.39 -12.59 15.36
N LYS A 8 -0.04 -13.80 15.73
CA LYS A 8 -0.03 -14.99 14.85
C LYS A 8 -1.33 -15.20 14.04
N CYS A 9 -2.44 -14.49 14.35
CA CYS A 9 -3.75 -14.76 13.71
C CYS A 9 -3.91 -14.20 12.29
N ARG A 10 -3.03 -13.31 11.83
CA ARG A 10 -3.16 -12.67 10.50
C ARG A 10 -3.08 -13.67 9.33
N ARG A 11 -2.50 -14.85 9.54
CA ARG A 11 -2.39 -15.93 8.53
C ARG A 11 -3.03 -17.26 8.92
N CYS A 12 -3.58 -17.45 10.14
CA CYS A 12 -4.02 -18.79 10.53
C CYS A 12 -5.28 -19.24 9.77
N SER A 13 -5.36 -20.51 9.41
CA SER A 13 -6.60 -21.22 9.03
C SER A 13 -7.38 -21.70 10.26
N CYS A 14 -7.24 -20.97 11.37
CA CYS A 14 -7.87 -21.26 12.65
C CYS A 14 -9.40 -21.19 12.55
N ARG A 15 -10.08 -22.23 13.06
CA ARG A 15 -11.55 -22.37 13.11
C ARG A 15 -12.22 -21.57 14.25
N ASN A 16 -11.47 -20.72 14.95
CA ASN A 16 -12.01 -19.91 16.06
C ASN A 16 -12.98 -18.84 15.52
N LYS A 17 -14.21 -18.81 16.06
CA LYS A 17 -15.28 -17.88 15.69
C LYS A 17 -14.89 -16.41 15.86
N GLU A 18 -14.06 -16.07 16.86
CA GLU A 18 -13.62 -14.69 17.07
C GLU A 18 -12.66 -14.20 15.97
N CYS A 19 -11.71 -15.03 15.51
CA CYS A 19 -10.80 -14.65 14.43
C CYS A 19 -11.53 -14.63 13.06
N GLN A 20 -12.60 -15.42 12.89
CA GLN A 20 -13.50 -15.31 11.73
C GLN A 20 -14.27 -13.98 11.73
N ARG A 21 -14.90 -13.60 12.85
CA ARG A 21 -15.62 -12.31 12.99
C ARG A 21 -14.67 -11.14 12.70
N ARG A 22 -13.48 -11.13 13.30
CA ARG A 22 -12.47 -10.08 13.07
C ARG A 22 -12.04 -9.98 11.60
N ARG A 23 -11.91 -11.10 10.87
CA ARG A 23 -11.63 -11.08 9.42
C ARG A 23 -12.78 -10.52 8.60
N VAL A 24 -14.02 -10.85 8.95
CA VAL A 24 -15.20 -10.30 8.28
C VAL A 24 -15.27 -8.80 8.51
N GLU A 25 -15.02 -8.32 9.74
CA GLU A 25 -14.92 -6.90 10.09
C GLU A 25 -13.84 -6.19 9.28
N GLN A 26 -12.62 -6.76 9.21
CA GLN A 26 -11.52 -6.21 8.41
C GLN A 26 -11.84 -6.22 6.91
N ARG A 27 -12.54 -7.23 6.38
CA ARG A 27 -13.00 -7.22 4.99
C ARG A 27 -14.07 -6.15 4.75
N ARG A 28 -14.95 -5.89 5.72
CA ARG A 28 -15.93 -4.79 5.63
C ARG A 28 -15.25 -3.43 5.64
N GLN A 29 -14.28 -3.22 6.53
CA GLN A 29 -13.47 -2.00 6.59
C GLN A 29 -12.56 -1.83 5.37
N GLY A 30 -11.97 -2.91 4.86
CA GLY A 30 -11.18 -2.89 3.62
C GLY A 30 -12.01 -2.57 2.39
N LYS A 31 -13.23 -3.12 2.28
CA LYS A 31 -14.17 -2.81 1.18
C LYS A 31 -14.62 -1.36 1.17
N SER A 32 -14.62 -0.67 2.31
CA SER A 32 -14.90 0.77 2.39
C SER A 32 -13.80 1.65 1.77
N LEU A 33 -12.59 1.12 1.56
CA LEU A 33 -11.47 1.87 0.95
C LEU A 33 -11.22 1.49 -0.52
N VAL A 34 -11.94 0.49 -1.04
CA VAL A 34 -11.84 0.04 -2.44
C VAL A 34 -12.55 0.95 -3.48
N PRO A 35 -13.50 1.86 -3.17
CA PRO A 35 -14.11 2.68 -4.23
C PRO A 35 -13.12 3.63 -4.91
N HIS A 36 -12.03 3.99 -4.23
CA HIS A 36 -11.04 4.95 -4.74
C HIS A 36 -9.79 4.32 -5.33
N ALA A 37 -9.63 2.99 -5.33
CA ALA A 37 -8.43 2.34 -5.86
C ALA A 37 -8.58 1.88 -7.33
N GLN A 38 -9.62 2.33 -8.05
CA GLN A 38 -9.76 2.02 -9.49
C GLN A 38 -8.61 2.59 -10.33
N PHE A 39 -7.91 3.62 -9.85
CA PHE A 39 -6.71 4.13 -10.52
C PHE A 39 -5.48 3.19 -10.41
N LEU A 40 -5.50 2.20 -9.52
CA LEU A 40 -4.43 1.21 -9.37
C LEU A 40 -4.66 -0.05 -10.21
N LEU A 41 -5.88 -0.25 -10.72
CA LEU A 41 -6.17 -1.29 -11.71
C LEU A 41 -5.81 -0.74 -13.08
N ILE A 42 -4.50 -0.71 -13.35
CA ILE A 42 -3.98 -0.68 -14.71
C ILE A 42 -4.63 -1.87 -15.42
N HIS A 43 -5.44 -1.59 -16.44
CA HIS A 43 -5.97 -2.59 -17.34
C HIS A 43 -4.79 -3.32 -18.02
N CYS A 44 -4.32 -4.41 -17.41
CA CYS A 44 -3.54 -5.44 -18.08
C CYS A 44 -4.49 -6.20 -18.99
N SER A 45 -4.87 -5.58 -20.11
CA SER A 45 -5.76 -6.15 -21.10
C SER A 45 -5.14 -6.03 -22.48
N ARG A 46 -3.96 -6.63 -22.67
CA ARG A 46 -3.64 -7.40 -23.88
C ARG A 46 -2.29 -8.10 -23.75
N ARG A 47 -2.36 -9.42 -23.83
CA ARG A 47 -1.34 -10.40 -24.25
C ARG A 47 -0.05 -9.78 -24.82
N ARG A 48 1.06 -9.94 -24.10
CA ARG A 48 2.26 -10.59 -24.63
C ARG A 48 2.82 -11.48 -23.53
N GLN A 49 3.05 -12.74 -23.87
CA GLN A 49 3.65 -13.73 -22.99
C GLN A 49 5.10 -13.30 -22.75
N ASN A 50 5.37 -12.60 -21.65
CA ASN A 50 6.73 -12.43 -21.17
C ASN A 50 7.10 -13.69 -20.40
N THR A 51 7.51 -14.73 -21.12
CA THR A 51 8.31 -15.81 -20.57
C THR A 51 9.64 -15.21 -20.13
N ILE A 52 9.72 -14.84 -18.85
CA ILE A 52 10.99 -14.67 -18.15
C ILE A 52 11.60 -16.07 -18.09
N LEU A 53 12.46 -16.42 -19.04
CA LEU A 53 13.28 -17.61 -18.93
C LEU A 53 14.45 -17.31 -18.00
N LYS A 54 14.24 -17.74 -16.75
CA LYS A 54 15.27 -18.32 -15.89
C LYS A 54 16.29 -19.05 -16.75
N VAL A 55 17.57 -18.81 -16.56
CA VAL A 55 18.64 -19.65 -17.12
C VAL A 55 18.51 -21.07 -16.54
N PRO A 56 18.49 -22.12 -17.36
CA PRO A 56 19.15 -23.37 -17.00
C PRO A 56 20.18 -23.72 -18.08
N SER A 57 21.44 -23.82 -17.65
CA SER A 57 22.49 -24.48 -18.40
C SER A 57 22.06 -25.92 -18.69
N PHE A 58 21.70 -26.22 -19.93
CA PHE A 58 21.67 -27.59 -20.45
C PHE A 58 22.13 -27.56 -21.90
N GLU A 59 23.26 -28.22 -22.15
CA GLU A 59 23.74 -28.57 -23.47
C GLU A 59 22.66 -29.40 -24.17
N MET A 60 22.20 -28.96 -25.34
CA MET A 60 21.52 -29.86 -26.28
C MET A 60 21.97 -29.56 -27.70
N ASP A 61 22.74 -30.52 -28.20
CA ASP A 61 22.94 -30.88 -29.60
C ASP A 61 21.58 -31.05 -30.31
N GLY A 62 21.45 -30.47 -31.51
CA GLY A 62 20.24 -30.54 -32.32
C GLY A 62 19.91 -29.21 -33.02
N GLY A 63 20.44 -29.04 -34.23
CA GLY A 63 20.28 -27.84 -35.04
C GLY A 63 18.83 -27.54 -35.44
N GLU A 64 18.23 -26.56 -34.76
CA GLU A 64 17.33 -25.58 -35.36
C GLU A 64 17.81 -24.22 -34.86
N GLU A 65 18.45 -23.47 -35.75
CA GLU A 65 18.86 -22.09 -35.49
C GLU A 65 17.60 -21.24 -35.38
N LEU A 66 17.03 -21.18 -34.16
CA LEU A 66 16.01 -20.21 -33.79
C LEU A 66 16.64 -18.84 -34.01
N GLN A 67 16.37 -18.23 -35.18
CA GLN A 67 16.76 -16.85 -35.41
C GLN A 67 16.19 -16.03 -34.26
N PRO A 68 17.03 -15.29 -33.51
CA PRO A 68 16.52 -14.36 -32.54
C PRO A 68 15.63 -13.37 -33.29
N ASP A 69 14.34 -13.35 -32.95
CA ASP A 69 13.41 -12.33 -33.41
C ASP A 69 13.93 -11.01 -32.82
N GLU A 70 14.79 -10.32 -33.59
CA GLU A 70 15.42 -9.08 -33.17
C GLU A 70 14.34 -8.01 -33.07
N VAL A 71 13.79 -7.85 -31.87
CA VAL A 71 12.91 -6.73 -31.56
C VAL A 71 13.77 -5.46 -31.52
N ALA A 72 13.82 -4.77 -32.66
CA ALA A 72 14.47 -3.47 -32.77
C ALA A 72 13.66 -2.44 -31.99
N ILE A 73 14.25 -1.91 -30.90
CA ILE A 73 13.69 -0.78 -30.16
C ILE A 73 13.89 0.46 -31.01
N ASP A 74 12.79 1.08 -31.43
CA ASP A 74 12.84 2.29 -32.24
C ASP A 74 12.80 3.56 -31.37
N SER A 75 12.88 4.73 -32.03
CA SER A 75 12.83 6.02 -31.34
C SER A 75 11.49 6.31 -30.67
N GLU A 76 10.38 5.73 -31.17
CA GLU A 76 9.05 5.89 -30.58
C GLU A 76 8.96 5.11 -29.27
N ASP A 77 9.49 3.88 -29.23
CA ASP A 77 9.61 3.08 -28.02
C ASP A 77 10.41 3.82 -26.93
N LEU A 78 11.54 4.42 -27.30
CA LEU A 78 12.35 5.23 -26.39
C LEU A 78 11.58 6.45 -25.86
N GLN A 79 10.79 7.10 -26.70
CA GLN A 79 9.98 8.25 -26.32
C GLN A 79 8.86 7.85 -25.35
N VAL A 80 8.16 6.74 -25.61
CA VAL A 80 7.13 6.18 -24.73
C VAL A 80 7.72 5.82 -23.36
N MET A 81 8.89 5.18 -23.34
CA MET A 81 9.58 4.87 -22.08
C MET A 81 9.96 6.13 -21.29
N ARG A 82 10.49 7.15 -21.98
CA ARG A 82 10.84 8.44 -21.36
C ARG A 82 9.62 9.13 -20.76
N ASP A 83 8.52 9.18 -21.50
CA ASP A 83 7.28 9.81 -21.03
C ASP A 83 6.65 9.04 -19.87
N SER A 84 6.74 7.71 -19.88
CA SER A 84 6.33 6.87 -18.76
C SER A 84 7.12 7.20 -17.50
N VAL A 85 8.46 7.25 -17.60
CA VAL A 85 9.34 7.60 -16.47
C VAL A 85 9.05 9.01 -15.96
N ASN A 86 8.88 9.98 -16.85
CA ASN A 86 8.53 11.35 -16.47
C ASN A 86 7.21 11.41 -15.69
N ARG A 87 6.18 10.69 -16.13
CA ARG A 87 4.90 10.61 -15.40
C ARG A 87 5.06 9.99 -14.02
N MET A 88 5.82 8.90 -13.91
CA MET A 88 6.10 8.27 -12.61
C MET A 88 6.81 9.24 -11.66
N GLN A 89 7.83 9.96 -12.14
CA GLN A 89 8.55 10.94 -11.34
C GLN A 89 7.62 12.06 -10.85
N GLN A 90 6.77 12.60 -11.72
CA GLN A 90 5.80 13.62 -11.34
C GLN A 90 4.80 13.12 -10.29
N GLN A 91 4.31 11.87 -10.42
CA GLN A 91 3.42 11.25 -9.45
C GLN A 91 4.11 11.09 -8.09
N ILE A 92 5.36 10.62 -8.07
CA ILE A 92 6.16 10.49 -6.85
C ILE A 92 6.36 11.85 -6.19
N SER A 93 6.76 12.88 -6.95
CA SER A 93 6.94 14.23 -6.40
C SER A 93 5.65 14.80 -5.80
N ARG A 94 4.51 14.60 -6.44
CA ARG A 94 3.19 15.00 -5.91
C ARG A 94 2.86 14.22 -4.64
N GLY A 95 3.05 12.91 -4.63
CA GLY A 95 2.81 12.05 -3.48
C GLY A 95 3.64 12.45 -2.26
N LEU A 96 4.92 12.77 -2.45
CA LEU A 96 5.80 13.23 -1.38
C LEU A 96 5.32 14.56 -0.77
N ARG A 97 4.85 15.51 -1.59
CA ARG A 97 4.26 16.75 -1.09
C ARG A 97 3.01 16.50 -0.25
N HIS A 98 2.10 15.66 -0.73
CA HIS A 98 0.89 15.31 0.04
C HIS A 98 1.23 14.63 1.38
N ILE A 99 2.23 13.74 1.40
CA ILE A 99 2.68 13.09 2.64
C ILE A 99 3.21 14.13 3.65
N GLN A 100 3.96 15.12 3.18
CA GLN A 100 4.46 16.20 4.03
C GLN A 100 3.32 17.05 4.61
N GLU A 101 2.34 17.40 3.78
CA GLU A 101 1.15 18.15 4.19
C GLU A 101 0.33 17.39 5.23
N ILE A 102 0.02 16.12 4.99
CA ILE A 102 -0.71 15.26 5.93
C ILE A 102 0.08 15.17 7.25
N ARG A 103 1.41 15.02 7.20
CA ARG A 103 2.24 14.98 8.41
C ARG A 103 2.14 16.29 9.21
N ALA A 104 2.11 17.44 8.54
CA ALA A 104 1.92 18.73 9.20
C ALA A 104 0.54 18.82 9.87
N LEU A 105 -0.53 18.44 9.17
CA LEU A 105 -1.89 18.43 9.70
C LEU A 105 -2.02 17.49 10.91
N VAL A 106 -1.44 16.29 10.85
CA VAL A 106 -1.45 15.34 11.96
C VAL A 106 -0.70 15.89 13.18
N LYS A 107 0.45 16.54 12.98
CA LYS A 107 1.18 17.20 14.07
C LYS A 107 0.35 18.31 14.71
N GLN A 108 -0.32 19.12 13.91
CA GLN A 108 -1.20 20.19 14.41
C GLN A 108 -2.38 19.61 15.21
N ALA A 109 -3.04 18.59 14.68
CA ALA A 109 -4.15 17.92 15.36
C ALA A 109 -3.71 17.26 16.68
N ALA A 110 -2.51 16.67 16.72
CA ALA A 110 -1.94 16.11 17.94
C ALA A 110 -1.65 17.21 18.99
N ALA A 111 -1.04 18.32 18.57
CA ALA A 111 -0.79 19.46 19.46
C ALA A 111 -2.11 20.06 20.01
N GLN A 112 -3.13 20.19 19.18
CA GLN A 112 -4.46 20.65 19.62
C GLN A 112 -5.10 19.69 20.64
N ARG A 113 -5.00 18.39 20.41
CA ARG A 113 -5.47 17.37 21.37
C ARG A 113 -4.76 17.48 22.72
N ASP A 114 -3.45 17.65 22.71
CA ASP A 114 -2.65 17.78 23.94
C ASP A 114 -3.02 19.05 24.72
N LEU A 115 -3.25 20.17 24.03
CA LEU A 115 -3.73 21.40 24.66
C LEU A 115 -5.11 21.21 25.29
N GLN A 116 -6.08 20.63 24.57
CA GLN A 116 -7.42 20.35 25.09
C GLN A 116 -7.38 19.45 26.33
N LEU A 117 -6.51 18.43 26.34
CA LEU A 117 -6.33 17.56 27.50
C LEU A 117 -5.81 18.33 28.72
N ARG A 118 -4.85 19.25 28.53
CA ARG A 118 -4.33 20.12 29.59
C ARG A 118 -5.37 21.11 30.12
N GLU A 119 -6.20 21.67 29.23
CA GLU A 119 -7.30 22.56 29.62
C GLU A 119 -8.37 21.80 30.45
N MET A 120 -8.73 20.59 30.03
CA MET A 120 -9.69 19.78 30.78
C MET A 120 -9.16 19.33 32.15
N THR A 121 -7.87 19.02 32.27
CA THR A 121 -7.29 18.65 33.57
C THR A 121 -7.24 19.84 34.52
N THR A 122 -6.88 21.03 34.05
CA THR A 122 -6.85 22.26 34.86
C THR A 122 -8.25 22.69 35.32
N GLN A 123 -9.27 22.62 34.45
CA GLN A 123 -10.66 22.89 34.84
C GLN A 123 -11.19 21.89 35.89
N LYS A 124 -10.85 20.60 35.79
CA LYS A 124 -11.21 19.59 36.80
C LYS A 124 -10.56 19.83 38.17
N VAL A 125 -9.36 20.40 38.20
CA VAL A 125 -8.68 20.75 39.46
C VAL A 125 -9.35 21.97 40.12
N ASN A 126 -9.67 23.01 39.35
CA ASN A 126 -10.31 24.21 39.88
C ASN A 126 -11.72 23.93 40.44
N THR A 127 -12.54 23.15 39.72
CA THR A 127 -13.90 22.78 40.18
C THR A 127 -13.94 21.91 41.44
N LYS A 128 -12.87 21.16 41.73
CA LYS A 128 -12.72 20.43 43.00
C LYS A 128 -12.25 21.31 44.14
N SER A 129 -11.51 22.38 43.86
CA SER A 129 -11.04 23.35 44.87
C SER A 129 -12.15 24.27 45.37
N THR A 130 -13.14 24.60 44.53
CA THR A 130 -14.25 25.50 44.89
C THR A 130 -15.40 24.79 45.62
N ARG A 131 -15.39 23.46 45.72
CA ARG A 131 -16.41 22.64 46.41
C ARG A 131 -15.99 22.19 47.82
N ARG A 132 -14.96 22.81 48.39
CA ARG A 132 -14.53 22.59 49.78
C ARG A 132 -14.81 23.81 50.63
#